data_AF-A0A7X3MTD2-F1
#
_entry.id   AF-A0A7X3MTD2-F1
#
_cell.length_a   1.000
_cell.length_b   1.000
_cell.length_c   1.000
_cell.angle_alpha   90.00
_cell.angle_beta   90.00
_cell.angle_gamma   90.00
#
_symmetry.space_group_name_H-M   'P 1'
#
loop_
_entity.id
_entity.type
_entity.pdbx_description
1 polymer ?
#
loop_
_entity_poly.entity_id
_entity_poly.type
_entity_poly.pdbx_seq_one_letter_code
_entity_poly.pdbx_strand_id
1 'polypeptide(L)'
;MAGLGERASYQQRAIGTLLIVTVVLGVLGLPVAVWLDLRILSENVLRMQARETSRVIDDMRSFYGSDVVRRVLQSPGPVTVTHNYREVPGAIPIPATLSIELGKLISAADGSVKYHFVSDMPFKGREAHSLDDFERNAIAQLRANPKQPVVEVSGSLFNKNVRTAAPVIMEAVCVSCHNTHPDSPKTDWKVGDVRGIQEISVSQPIFANIFSFKYSLIYLSLASMAGLLCILLQRRQERLIRGMNQELTEANDFLAGISMKLAKYLSPQVYKSIFSGQKDVAIATERKKLTIFFSDIKDFTSISERLQPEDLTQLLNDYFTEMSTIALRHGATIDKFFGDAILIFFGDPDTKGVEEDARACLRMAVDMQQRMEQLNAIWRKRGIDLPMWVRMGINTGFCNVGNFGSDDRMAYTIIGAEANLAARLQTIAEPGGICLSYETYALVRDMVRARPLEPIVMKGIKREVVPYAVEGLLGELAQRPQVIIEHVTGLDLFLDLDALNQSEIERARRRLAEALAALEGAAPAAKAS
;
A
#
# COMPACT_ATOMS: atom_id res chain seq x y z
N MET A 1 -7.65 10.57 2.02
CA MET A 1 -6.82 9.78 1.09
C MET A 1 -6.02 8.65 1.75
N ALA A 2 -5.76 8.67 3.07
CA ALA A 2 -5.00 7.62 3.77
C ALA A 2 -5.62 6.20 3.71
N GLY A 3 -6.96 6.07 3.73
CA GLY A 3 -7.62 4.74 3.74
C GLY A 3 -7.65 3.99 2.41
N LEU A 4 -7.36 4.66 1.28
CA LEU A 4 -7.30 4.01 -0.04
C LEU A 4 -5.97 3.26 -0.23
N GLY A 5 -4.87 3.79 0.32
CA GLY A 5 -3.54 3.14 0.27
C GLY A 5 -3.44 1.89 1.14
N GLU A 6 -4.07 1.89 2.32
CA GLU A 6 -4.14 0.71 3.19
C GLU A 6 -4.98 -0.42 2.57
N ARG A 7 -6.12 -0.09 1.94
CA ARG A 7 -6.95 -1.11 1.25
C ARG A 7 -6.24 -1.69 0.03
N ALA A 8 -5.55 -0.86 -0.76
CA ALA A 8 -4.77 -1.32 -1.90
C ALA A 8 -3.59 -2.22 -1.49
N SER A 9 -2.84 -1.84 -0.46
CA SER A 9 -1.73 -2.65 0.06
C SER A 9 -2.18 -3.95 0.72
N TYR A 10 -3.32 -3.94 1.42
CA TYR A 10 -3.93 -5.15 1.98
C TYR A 10 -4.43 -6.09 0.88
N GLN A 11 -5.14 -5.58 -0.14
CA GLN A 11 -5.58 -6.38 -1.29
C GLN A 11 -4.37 -6.98 -2.04
N GLN A 12 -3.30 -6.22 -2.21
CA GLN A 12 -2.10 -6.70 -2.90
C GLN A 12 -1.36 -7.80 -2.11
N ARG A 13 -1.31 -7.70 -0.77
CA ARG A 13 -0.78 -8.77 0.10
C ARG A 13 -1.68 -10.01 0.13
N ALA A 14 -2.99 -9.83 0.17
CA ALA A 14 -3.96 -10.92 0.17
C ALA A 14 -3.94 -11.69 -1.15
N ILE A 15 -3.92 -10.98 -2.28
CA ILE A 15 -3.80 -11.57 -3.62
C ILE A 15 -2.46 -12.31 -3.75
N GLY A 16 -1.34 -11.72 -3.30
CA GLY A 16 -0.04 -12.39 -3.33
C GLY A 16 0.00 -13.69 -2.51
N THR A 17 -0.62 -13.69 -1.33
CA THR A 17 -0.69 -14.89 -0.47
C THR A 17 -1.57 -15.96 -1.08
N LEU A 18 -2.75 -15.59 -1.60
CA LEU A 18 -3.66 -16.50 -2.28
C LEU A 18 -3.00 -17.16 -3.52
N LEU A 19 -2.24 -16.38 -4.28
CA LEU A 19 -1.54 -16.85 -5.48
C LEU A 19 -0.43 -17.84 -5.10
N ILE A 20 0.33 -17.57 -4.03
CA ILE A 20 1.32 -18.51 -3.49
C ILE A 20 0.65 -19.81 -3.05
N VAL A 21 -0.44 -19.74 -2.27
CA VAL A 21 -1.16 -20.93 -1.81
C VAL A 21 -1.69 -21.76 -2.99
N THR A 22 -2.24 -21.09 -4.01
CA THR A 22 -2.77 -21.75 -5.22
C THR A 22 -1.65 -22.44 -6.01
N VAL A 23 -0.50 -21.78 -6.18
CA VAL A 23 0.67 -22.37 -6.85
C VAL A 23 1.20 -23.56 -6.06
N VAL A 24 1.30 -23.48 -4.72
CA VAL A 24 1.74 -24.59 -3.87
C VAL A 24 0.77 -25.77 -3.95
N LEU A 25 -0.54 -25.52 -3.89
CA LEU A 25 -1.56 -26.55 -4.07
C LEU A 25 -1.49 -27.20 -5.45
N GLY A 26 -1.22 -26.43 -6.51
CA GLY A 26 -1.02 -26.98 -7.86
C GLY A 26 0.25 -27.84 -7.97
N VAL A 27 1.37 -27.36 -7.43
CA VAL A 27 2.67 -28.05 -7.47
C VAL A 27 2.65 -29.35 -6.66
N LEU A 28 1.97 -29.38 -5.52
CA LEU A 28 1.88 -30.58 -4.66
C LEU A 28 0.71 -31.50 -5.01
N GLY A 29 -0.43 -30.93 -5.39
CA GLY A 29 -1.66 -31.70 -5.65
C GLY A 29 -1.61 -32.50 -6.94
N LEU A 30 -0.97 -31.97 -7.99
CA LEU A 30 -0.96 -32.61 -9.30
C LEU A 30 -0.11 -33.90 -9.34
N PRO A 31 1.09 -33.98 -8.72
CA PRO A 31 1.80 -35.25 -8.56
C PRO A 31 1.01 -36.30 -7.79
N VAL A 32 0.25 -35.89 -6.75
CA VAL A 32 -0.61 -36.79 -5.97
C VAL A 32 -1.77 -37.31 -6.82
N ALA A 33 -2.40 -36.45 -7.62
CA ALA A 33 -3.47 -36.86 -8.54
C ALA A 33 -2.96 -37.87 -9.58
N VAL A 34 -1.82 -37.59 -10.21
CA VAL A 34 -1.18 -38.51 -11.18
C VAL A 34 -0.86 -39.86 -10.52
N TRP A 35 -0.36 -39.85 -9.29
CA TRP A 35 -0.09 -41.08 -8.54
C TRP A 35 -1.35 -41.91 -8.27
N LEU A 36 -2.45 -41.27 -7.89
CA LEU A 36 -3.74 -41.94 -7.66
C LEU A 36 -4.30 -42.55 -8.94
N ASP A 37 -4.25 -41.81 -10.05
CA ASP A 37 -4.70 -42.30 -11.36
C ASP A 37 -3.86 -43.50 -11.82
N LEU A 38 -2.53 -43.42 -11.66
CA LEU A 38 -1.61 -44.48 -12.04
C LEU A 38 -1.86 -45.77 -11.23
N ARG A 39 -2.17 -45.63 -9.93
CA ARG A 39 -2.54 -46.75 -9.06
C ARG A 39 -3.84 -47.44 -9.53
N ILE A 40 -4.86 -46.66 -9.85
CA ILE A 40 -6.16 -47.18 -10.33
C ILE A 40 -5.99 -47.88 -11.69
N LEU A 41 -5.26 -47.24 -12.61
CA LEU A 41 -4.99 -47.79 -13.93
C LEU A 41 -4.22 -49.11 -13.83
N SER A 42 -3.16 -49.15 -13.02
CA SER A 42 -2.36 -50.37 -12.81
C SER A 42 -3.21 -51.51 -12.26
N GLU A 43 -4.08 -51.26 -11.28
CA GLU A 43 -4.96 -52.28 -10.73
C GLU A 43 -5.95 -52.84 -11.76
N ASN A 44 -6.53 -51.96 -12.59
CA ASN A 44 -7.44 -52.38 -13.66
C ASN A 44 -6.75 -53.23 -14.73
N VAL A 45 -5.52 -52.85 -15.12
CA VAL A 45 -4.71 -53.61 -16.08
C VAL A 45 -4.36 -54.99 -15.51
N LEU A 46 -3.91 -55.08 -14.27
CA LEU A 46 -3.59 -56.35 -13.62
C LEU A 46 -4.81 -57.28 -13.52
N ARG A 47 -5.98 -56.74 -13.14
CA ARG A 47 -7.25 -57.51 -13.12
C ARG A 47 -7.69 -57.98 -14.50
N MET A 48 -7.49 -57.17 -15.53
CA MET A 48 -7.79 -57.55 -16.92
C MET A 48 -6.85 -58.68 -17.35
N GLN A 49 -5.54 -58.50 -17.17
CA GLN A 49 -4.53 -59.49 -17.51
C GLN A 49 -4.79 -60.84 -16.80
N ALA A 50 -5.06 -60.82 -15.50
CA ALA A 50 -5.35 -62.04 -14.74
C ALA A 50 -6.58 -62.79 -15.28
N ARG A 51 -7.66 -62.07 -15.61
CA ARG A 51 -8.90 -62.66 -16.16
C ARG A 51 -8.69 -63.23 -17.57
N GLU A 52 -8.00 -62.49 -18.44
CA GLU A 52 -7.74 -62.94 -19.81
C GLU A 52 -6.82 -64.17 -19.83
N THR A 53 -5.75 -64.18 -19.03
CA THR A 53 -4.92 -65.39 -18.87
C THR A 53 -5.72 -66.57 -18.32
N SER A 54 -6.64 -66.31 -17.37
CA SER A 54 -7.50 -67.37 -16.81
C SER A 54 -8.39 -67.98 -17.87
N ARG A 55 -9.00 -67.13 -18.70
CA ARG A 55 -9.87 -67.57 -19.80
C ARG A 55 -9.08 -68.40 -20.82
N VAL A 56 -7.91 -67.94 -21.24
CA VAL A 56 -7.06 -68.67 -22.22
C VAL A 56 -6.72 -70.08 -21.72
N ILE A 57 -6.34 -70.23 -20.45
CA ILE A 57 -5.99 -71.54 -19.91
C ILE A 57 -7.23 -72.44 -19.78
N ASP A 58 -8.37 -71.88 -19.38
CA ASP A 58 -9.62 -72.64 -19.25
C ASP A 58 -10.14 -73.11 -20.62
N ASP A 59 -10.16 -72.23 -21.62
CA ASP A 59 -10.52 -72.55 -22.99
C ASP A 59 -9.60 -73.63 -23.58
N MET A 60 -8.29 -73.52 -23.33
CA MET A 60 -7.32 -74.52 -23.77
C MET A 60 -7.55 -75.88 -23.10
N ARG A 61 -7.79 -75.89 -21.78
CA ARG A 61 -8.08 -77.12 -21.01
C ARG A 61 -9.37 -77.78 -21.48
N SER A 62 -10.42 -76.98 -21.67
CA SER A 62 -11.73 -77.43 -22.16
C SER A 62 -11.60 -78.01 -23.57
N PHE A 63 -10.96 -77.30 -24.50
CA PHE A 63 -10.69 -77.81 -25.84
C PHE A 63 -9.88 -79.12 -25.82
N TYR A 64 -8.80 -79.18 -25.04
CA TYR A 64 -8.00 -80.39 -24.93
C TYR A 64 -8.81 -81.58 -24.37
N GLY A 65 -9.59 -81.36 -23.31
CA GLY A 65 -10.44 -82.39 -22.72
C GLY A 65 -11.54 -82.88 -23.67
N SER A 66 -12.23 -81.96 -24.34
CA SER A 66 -13.43 -82.25 -25.11
C SER A 66 -13.15 -82.72 -26.54
N ASP A 67 -12.08 -82.22 -27.16
CA ASP A 67 -11.78 -82.47 -28.57
C ASP A 67 -10.61 -83.44 -28.77
N VAL A 68 -9.60 -83.42 -27.88
CA VAL A 68 -8.42 -84.28 -28.00
C VAL A 68 -8.59 -85.55 -27.18
N VAL A 69 -8.70 -85.42 -25.86
CA VAL A 69 -8.78 -86.55 -24.93
C VAL A 69 -9.99 -87.43 -25.22
N ARG A 70 -11.15 -86.82 -25.49
CA ARG A 70 -12.37 -87.56 -25.85
C ARG A 70 -12.16 -88.45 -27.08
N ARG A 71 -11.52 -87.95 -28.14
CA ARG A 71 -11.26 -88.74 -29.36
C ARG A 71 -10.27 -89.86 -29.11
N VAL A 72 -9.25 -89.62 -28.29
CA VAL A 72 -8.27 -90.64 -27.90
C VAL A 72 -8.94 -91.76 -27.12
N LEU A 73 -9.80 -91.44 -26.14
CA LEU A 73 -10.54 -92.43 -25.36
C LEU A 73 -11.55 -93.24 -26.18
N GLN A 74 -12.03 -92.71 -27.31
CA GLN A 74 -12.94 -93.39 -28.23
C GLN A 74 -12.23 -94.23 -29.30
N SER A 75 -10.91 -94.08 -29.46
CA SER A 75 -10.12 -94.82 -30.45
C SER A 75 -9.65 -96.16 -29.88
N PRO A 76 -9.74 -97.29 -30.62
CA PRO A 76 -9.31 -98.62 -30.17
C PRO A 76 -7.77 -98.80 -30.12
N GLY A 77 -6.99 -97.73 -29.97
CA GLY A 77 -5.52 -97.75 -29.94
C GLY A 77 -4.92 -97.90 -28.54
N PRO A 78 -3.59 -98.14 -28.43
CA PRO A 78 -2.89 -98.37 -27.16
C PRO A 78 -2.61 -97.09 -26.34
N VAL A 79 -3.14 -95.93 -26.74
CA VAL A 79 -2.85 -94.64 -26.10
C VAL A 79 -3.66 -94.50 -24.82
N THR A 80 -2.98 -94.47 -23.68
CA THR A 80 -3.59 -94.24 -22.37
C THR A 80 -3.56 -92.77 -21.96
N VAL A 81 -4.65 -92.30 -21.32
CA VAL A 81 -4.73 -90.96 -20.74
C VAL A 81 -4.50 -91.08 -19.24
N THR A 82 -3.38 -90.58 -18.73
CA THR A 82 -3.02 -90.74 -17.32
C THR A 82 -2.28 -89.50 -16.78
N HIS A 83 -2.23 -89.36 -15.46
CA HIS A 83 -1.50 -88.28 -14.81
C HIS A 83 0.02 -88.49 -14.81
N ASN A 84 0.50 -89.75 -14.80
CA ASN A 84 1.91 -90.13 -14.87
C ASN A 84 2.38 -90.41 -16.31
N TYR A 85 1.86 -89.65 -17.28
CA TYR A 85 2.05 -89.89 -18.72
C TYR A 85 3.53 -89.93 -19.18
N ARG A 86 4.46 -89.32 -18.42
CA ARG A 86 5.90 -89.37 -18.72
C ARG A 86 6.53 -90.74 -18.46
N GLU A 87 5.93 -91.53 -17.57
CA GLU A 87 6.43 -92.85 -17.17
C GLU A 87 5.81 -93.98 -18.02
N VAL A 88 4.69 -93.68 -18.69
CA VAL A 88 3.93 -94.65 -19.49
C VAL A 88 4.16 -94.37 -20.98
N PRO A 89 4.88 -95.23 -21.72
CA PRO A 89 5.17 -95.00 -23.14
C PRO A 89 3.89 -94.81 -23.97
N GLY A 90 3.85 -93.76 -24.78
CA GLY A 90 2.70 -93.44 -25.65
C GLY A 90 1.49 -92.84 -24.92
N ALA A 91 1.57 -92.62 -23.59
CA ALA A 91 0.50 -91.98 -22.84
C ALA A 91 0.48 -90.46 -23.04
N ILE A 92 -0.72 -89.88 -22.89
CA ILE A 92 -0.94 -88.43 -22.89
C ILE A 92 -1.46 -87.96 -21.52
N PRO A 93 -1.20 -86.71 -21.11
CA PRO A 93 -1.65 -86.21 -19.82
C PRO A 93 -3.18 -86.09 -19.74
N ILE A 94 -3.75 -86.29 -18.55
CA ILE A 94 -5.13 -85.84 -18.27
C ILE A 94 -5.23 -84.30 -18.32
N PRO A 95 -6.41 -83.71 -18.59
CA PRO A 95 -6.57 -82.25 -18.69
C PRO A 95 -6.03 -81.48 -17.47
N ALA A 96 -6.22 -82.00 -16.25
CA ALA A 96 -5.67 -81.38 -15.04
C ALA A 96 -4.13 -81.37 -15.01
N THR A 97 -3.47 -82.43 -15.50
CA THR A 97 -2.01 -82.51 -15.59
C THR A 97 -1.48 -81.55 -16.65
N LEU A 98 -2.17 -81.41 -17.80
CA LEU A 98 -1.83 -80.42 -18.82
C LEU A 98 -1.85 -79.00 -18.24
N SER A 99 -2.92 -78.61 -17.55
CA SER A 99 -3.03 -77.27 -16.96
C SER A 99 -1.96 -76.98 -15.91
N ILE A 100 -1.58 -77.99 -15.13
CA ILE A 100 -0.50 -77.85 -14.13
C ILE A 100 0.86 -77.68 -14.78
N GLU A 101 1.17 -78.48 -15.81
CA GLU A 101 2.45 -78.35 -16.53
C GLU A 101 2.52 -77.03 -17.31
N LEU A 102 1.43 -76.62 -17.96
CA LEU A 102 1.36 -75.30 -18.60
C LEU A 102 1.53 -74.18 -17.57
N GLY A 103 0.90 -74.31 -16.40
CA GLY A 103 1.05 -73.37 -15.30
C GLY A 103 2.48 -73.19 -14.83
N LYS A 104 3.24 -74.29 -14.72
CA LYS A 104 4.68 -74.25 -14.41
C LYS A 104 5.46 -73.50 -15.48
N LEU A 105 5.16 -73.73 -16.76
CA LEU A 105 5.81 -73.03 -17.88
C LEU A 105 5.51 -71.53 -17.87
N ILE A 106 4.25 -71.13 -17.64
CA ILE A 106 3.85 -69.71 -17.53
C ILE A 106 4.56 -69.05 -16.35
N SER A 107 4.59 -69.72 -15.20
CA SER A 107 5.19 -69.19 -13.98
C SER A 107 6.72 -69.05 -14.05
N ALA A 108 7.38 -69.82 -14.93
CA ALA A 108 8.82 -69.80 -15.10
C ALA A 108 9.35 -68.68 -16.03
N ALA A 109 8.48 -68.03 -16.81
CA ALA A 109 8.90 -67.09 -17.85
C ALA A 109 9.43 -65.75 -17.30
N ASP A 110 8.58 -64.96 -16.63
CA ASP A 110 8.94 -63.64 -16.09
C ASP A 110 8.64 -63.49 -14.58
N GLY A 111 8.03 -64.50 -13.96
CA GLY A 111 7.60 -64.52 -12.56
C GLY A 111 6.49 -63.52 -12.20
N SER A 112 6.01 -62.71 -13.17
CA SER A 112 4.97 -61.70 -12.97
C SER A 112 3.58 -62.32 -12.97
N VAL A 113 3.38 -63.42 -13.71
CA VAL A 113 2.17 -64.23 -13.72
C VAL A 113 2.48 -65.60 -13.10
N LYS A 114 1.77 -65.96 -12.04
CA LYS A 114 1.81 -67.27 -11.42
C LYS A 114 0.48 -67.98 -11.60
N TYR A 115 0.54 -69.26 -11.88
CA TYR A 115 -0.63 -70.11 -12.03
C TYR A 115 -0.60 -71.25 -11.01
N HIS A 116 -1.71 -71.46 -10.31
CA HIS A 116 -1.91 -72.64 -9.47
C HIS A 116 -3.22 -73.33 -9.80
N PHE A 117 -3.19 -74.66 -9.92
CA PHE A 117 -4.38 -75.49 -9.95
C PHE A 117 -4.53 -76.12 -8.57
N VAL A 118 -5.59 -75.73 -7.87
CA VAL A 118 -5.72 -75.96 -6.43
C VAL A 118 -7.02 -76.69 -6.13
N SER A 119 -6.95 -77.69 -5.26
CA SER A 119 -8.10 -78.51 -4.86
C SER A 119 -7.94 -78.89 -3.40
N ASP A 120 -9.00 -78.73 -2.61
CA ASP A 120 -9.11 -79.25 -1.25
C ASP A 120 -9.32 -80.78 -1.21
N MET A 121 -9.56 -81.39 -2.38
CA MET A 121 -9.67 -82.83 -2.59
C MET A 121 -8.59 -83.30 -3.59
N PRO A 122 -7.34 -83.51 -3.17
CA PRO A 122 -6.30 -84.10 -4.01
C PRO A 122 -6.44 -85.64 -4.11
N PHE A 123 -5.91 -86.25 -5.18
CA PHE A 123 -5.81 -87.71 -5.29
C PHE A 123 -4.90 -88.28 -4.20
N LYS A 124 -5.17 -89.52 -3.77
CA LYS A 124 -4.27 -90.26 -2.87
C LYS A 124 -2.90 -90.45 -3.53
N GLY A 125 -1.81 -90.17 -2.81
CA GLY A 125 -0.44 -90.25 -3.33
C GLY A 125 0.08 -88.98 -4.03
N ARG A 126 -0.75 -87.94 -4.18
CA ARG A 126 -0.30 -86.62 -4.65
C ARG A 126 0.16 -85.75 -3.48
N GLU A 127 1.25 -85.02 -3.66
CA GLU A 127 1.75 -84.06 -2.67
C GLU A 127 0.64 -83.05 -2.30
N ALA A 128 0.41 -82.89 -0.99
CA ALA A 128 -0.66 -82.04 -0.49
C ALA A 128 -0.25 -80.56 -0.59
N HIS A 129 -1.05 -79.77 -1.31
CA HIS A 129 -0.92 -78.31 -1.30
C HIS A 129 -1.61 -77.74 -0.06
N SER A 130 -0.87 -76.99 0.76
CA SER A 130 -1.45 -76.31 1.91
C SER A 130 -2.24 -75.09 1.45
N LEU A 131 -3.56 -75.19 1.47
CA LEU A 131 -4.42 -74.08 1.07
C LEU A 131 -4.16 -72.84 1.92
N ASP A 132 -4.16 -71.66 1.31
CA ASP A 132 -4.19 -70.40 2.05
C ASP A 132 -5.63 -69.88 2.27
N ASP A 133 -5.77 -68.72 2.92
CA ASP A 133 -7.09 -68.15 3.23
C ASP A 133 -7.87 -67.75 1.97
N PHE A 134 -7.18 -67.24 0.96
CA PHE A 134 -7.79 -66.87 -0.32
C PHE A 134 -8.30 -68.12 -1.03
N GLU A 135 -7.47 -69.15 -1.16
CA GLU A 135 -7.81 -70.40 -1.85
C GLU A 135 -8.98 -71.11 -1.17
N ARG A 136 -8.98 -71.20 0.17
CA ARG A 136 -10.10 -71.76 0.95
C ARG A 136 -11.41 -71.01 0.68
N ASN A 137 -11.36 -69.68 0.76
CA ASN A 137 -12.53 -68.84 0.57
C ASN A 137 -13.03 -68.90 -0.88
N ALA A 138 -12.13 -68.86 -1.85
CA ALA A 138 -12.44 -68.95 -3.27
C ALA A 138 -13.12 -70.28 -3.62
N ILE A 139 -12.62 -71.42 -3.12
CA ILE A 139 -13.26 -72.73 -3.32
C ILE A 139 -14.69 -72.73 -2.77
N ALA A 140 -14.90 -72.21 -1.56
CA ALA A 140 -16.23 -72.15 -0.94
C ALA A 140 -17.20 -71.26 -1.74
N GLN A 141 -16.77 -70.07 -2.14
CA GLN A 141 -17.59 -69.14 -2.92
C GLN A 141 -17.91 -69.68 -4.31
N LEU A 142 -16.95 -70.28 -5.00
CA LEU A 142 -17.13 -70.78 -6.36
C LEU A 142 -17.99 -72.06 -6.39
N ARG A 143 -18.01 -72.87 -5.34
CA ARG A 143 -18.99 -73.95 -5.19
C ARG A 143 -20.41 -73.42 -5.00
N ALA A 144 -20.58 -72.30 -4.29
CA ALA A 144 -21.88 -71.67 -4.10
C ALA A 144 -22.35 -70.92 -5.36
N ASN A 145 -21.44 -70.24 -6.07
CA ASN A 145 -21.73 -69.50 -7.29
C ASN A 145 -20.59 -69.62 -8.32
N PRO A 146 -20.60 -70.65 -9.19
CA PRO A 146 -19.52 -70.88 -10.16
C PRO A 146 -19.38 -69.78 -11.23
N LYS A 147 -20.37 -68.90 -11.40
CA LYS A 147 -20.36 -67.91 -12.48
C LYS A 147 -19.57 -66.64 -12.15
N GLN A 148 -19.19 -66.43 -10.89
CA GLN A 148 -18.50 -65.23 -10.45
C GLN A 148 -17.07 -65.56 -10.02
N PRO A 149 -16.04 -65.15 -10.80
CA PRO A 149 -14.66 -65.33 -10.38
C PRO A 149 -14.37 -64.53 -9.11
N VAL A 150 -13.57 -65.09 -8.22
CA VAL A 150 -13.18 -64.46 -6.96
C VAL A 150 -11.89 -63.71 -7.17
N VAL A 151 -11.85 -62.42 -6.83
CA VAL A 151 -10.67 -61.55 -7.02
C VAL A 151 -10.25 -60.94 -5.70
N GLU A 152 -8.96 -61.04 -5.40
CA GLU A 152 -8.32 -60.35 -4.28
C GLU A 152 -7.26 -59.39 -4.81
N VAL A 153 -7.23 -58.18 -4.27
CA VAL A 153 -6.17 -57.21 -4.53
C VAL A 153 -5.43 -56.93 -3.23
N SER A 154 -4.15 -57.21 -3.22
CA SER A 154 -3.26 -56.98 -2.08
C SER A 154 -1.98 -56.25 -2.51
N GLY A 155 -1.16 -55.85 -1.54
CA GLY A 155 0.13 -55.19 -1.79
C GLY A 155 0.30 -53.84 -1.10
N SER A 156 1.38 -53.14 -1.44
CA SER A 156 1.80 -51.87 -0.84
C SER A 156 1.44 -50.67 -1.71
N LEU A 157 1.89 -49.48 -1.31
CA LEU A 157 1.82 -48.28 -2.16
C LEU A 157 2.50 -48.49 -3.51
N PHE A 158 3.57 -49.31 -3.59
CA PHE A 158 4.42 -49.39 -4.77
C PHE A 158 4.35 -50.73 -5.52
N ASN A 159 3.85 -51.78 -4.87
CA ASN A 159 3.70 -53.10 -5.47
C ASN A 159 2.26 -53.57 -5.31
N LYS A 160 1.62 -53.96 -6.40
CA LYS A 160 0.27 -54.51 -6.39
C LYS A 160 0.31 -55.97 -6.82
N ASN A 161 -0.44 -56.79 -6.10
CA ASN A 161 -0.69 -58.18 -6.43
C ASN A 161 -2.20 -58.37 -6.62
N VAL A 162 -2.59 -58.94 -7.76
CA VAL A 162 -3.97 -59.31 -8.05
C VAL A 162 -4.05 -60.81 -8.18
N ARG A 163 -4.82 -61.45 -7.31
CA ARG A 163 -5.14 -62.88 -7.39
C ARG A 163 -6.55 -63.05 -7.89
N THR A 164 -6.75 -63.89 -8.89
CA THR A 164 -8.06 -64.27 -9.39
C THR A 164 -8.21 -65.78 -9.35
N ALA A 165 -9.37 -66.26 -8.91
CA ALA A 165 -9.72 -67.67 -8.90
C ALA A 165 -10.94 -67.91 -9.80
N ALA A 166 -10.82 -68.89 -10.70
CA ALA A 166 -11.89 -69.40 -11.54
C ALA A 166 -12.22 -70.85 -11.14
N PRO A 167 -13.47 -71.32 -11.30
CA PRO A 167 -13.84 -72.67 -10.90
C PRO A 167 -13.28 -73.70 -11.88
N VAL A 168 -12.77 -74.81 -11.36
CA VAL A 168 -12.49 -75.99 -12.17
C VAL A 168 -13.76 -76.86 -12.17
N ILE A 169 -14.52 -76.75 -13.24
CA ILE A 169 -15.79 -77.45 -13.41
C ILE A 169 -15.54 -78.89 -13.87
N MET A 170 -16.23 -79.84 -13.24
CA MET A 170 -16.20 -81.25 -13.62
C MET A 170 -16.96 -81.45 -14.94
N GLU A 171 -16.20 -81.71 -16.00
CA GLU A 171 -16.74 -82.10 -17.31
C GLU A 171 -16.98 -83.62 -17.40
N ALA A 172 -17.68 -84.08 -18.43
CA ALA A 172 -18.04 -85.50 -18.58
C ALA A 172 -16.83 -86.45 -18.51
N VAL A 173 -15.69 -86.08 -19.12
CA VAL A 173 -14.44 -86.86 -19.08
C VAL A 173 -13.86 -86.91 -17.66
N CYS A 174 -13.92 -85.79 -16.93
CA CYS A 174 -13.44 -85.71 -15.55
C CYS A 174 -14.31 -86.55 -14.61
N VAL A 175 -15.64 -86.47 -14.75
CA VAL A 175 -16.59 -87.27 -13.95
C VAL A 175 -16.37 -88.77 -14.17
N SER A 176 -16.24 -89.19 -15.44
CA SER A 176 -16.02 -90.60 -15.77
C SER A 176 -14.74 -91.16 -15.14
N CYS A 177 -13.65 -90.40 -15.18
CA CYS A 177 -12.38 -90.79 -14.56
C CYS A 177 -12.50 -90.81 -13.02
N HIS A 178 -13.09 -89.77 -12.43
CA HIS A 178 -13.16 -89.62 -10.98
C HIS A 178 -14.05 -90.65 -10.28
N ASN A 179 -15.15 -91.04 -10.89
CA ASN A 179 -16.09 -91.96 -10.27
C ASN A 179 -15.66 -93.43 -10.39
N THR A 180 -14.59 -93.71 -11.15
CA THR A 180 -14.07 -95.08 -11.37
C THR A 180 -12.64 -95.28 -10.87
N HIS A 181 -11.86 -94.23 -10.65
CA HIS A 181 -10.46 -94.34 -10.25
C HIS A 181 -10.31 -94.62 -8.73
N PRO A 182 -9.51 -95.63 -8.32
CA PRO A 182 -9.39 -96.05 -6.91
C PRO A 182 -8.83 -94.98 -5.97
N ASP A 183 -7.92 -94.14 -6.47
CA ASP A 183 -7.29 -93.06 -5.70
C ASP A 183 -8.08 -91.75 -5.68
N SER A 184 -9.28 -91.73 -6.28
CA SER A 184 -10.11 -90.52 -6.31
C SER A 184 -10.60 -90.16 -4.90
N PRO A 185 -10.52 -88.89 -4.49
CA PRO A 185 -10.96 -88.46 -3.15
C PRO A 185 -12.48 -88.45 -2.98
N LYS A 186 -13.22 -88.46 -4.11
CA LYS A 186 -14.68 -88.43 -4.18
C LYS A 186 -15.11 -89.12 -5.47
N THR A 187 -16.14 -89.96 -5.43
CA THR A 187 -16.56 -90.84 -6.55
C THR A 187 -18.02 -90.66 -6.99
N ASP A 188 -18.71 -89.64 -6.48
CA ASP A 188 -20.10 -89.29 -6.80
C ASP A 188 -20.20 -87.92 -7.51
N TRP A 189 -19.18 -87.53 -8.28
CA TRP A 189 -19.17 -86.27 -9.01
C TRP A 189 -20.25 -86.22 -10.09
N LYS A 190 -20.83 -85.02 -10.28
CA LYS A 190 -21.74 -84.71 -11.39
C LYS A 190 -21.12 -83.69 -12.33
N VAL A 191 -21.58 -83.70 -13.58
CA VAL A 191 -21.18 -82.67 -14.54
C VAL A 191 -21.68 -81.31 -14.04
N GLY A 192 -20.78 -80.33 -13.96
CA GLY A 192 -21.08 -79.02 -13.39
C GLY A 192 -20.59 -78.81 -11.95
N ASP A 193 -20.19 -79.86 -11.24
CA ASP A 193 -19.62 -79.72 -9.90
C ASP A 193 -18.28 -78.97 -9.95
N VAL A 194 -18.00 -78.14 -8.94
CA VAL A 194 -16.70 -77.45 -8.82
C VAL A 194 -15.75 -78.30 -7.99
N ARG A 195 -14.74 -78.83 -8.67
CA ARG A 195 -13.71 -79.68 -8.07
C ARG A 195 -12.77 -78.87 -7.19
N GLY A 196 -12.30 -77.75 -7.73
CA GLY A 196 -11.30 -76.89 -7.12
C GLY A 196 -11.27 -75.58 -7.88
N ILE A 197 -10.16 -74.87 -7.79
CA ILE A 197 -9.98 -73.56 -8.41
C ILE A 197 -8.72 -73.53 -9.27
N GLN A 198 -8.78 -72.69 -10.27
CA GLN A 198 -7.65 -72.23 -11.03
C GLN A 198 -7.31 -70.82 -10.54
N GLU A 199 -6.19 -70.67 -9.86
CA GLU A 199 -5.69 -69.39 -9.40
C GLU A 199 -4.68 -68.82 -10.39
N ILE A 200 -4.84 -67.53 -10.70
CA ILE A 200 -3.82 -66.72 -11.35
C ILE A 200 -3.48 -65.54 -10.45
N SER A 201 -2.20 -65.39 -10.14
CA SER A 201 -1.65 -64.24 -9.43
C SER A 201 -0.80 -63.42 -10.40
N VAL A 202 -1.12 -62.13 -10.53
CA VAL A 202 -0.31 -61.18 -11.32
C VAL A 202 0.25 -60.13 -10.38
N SER A 203 1.58 -60.00 -10.34
CA SER A 203 2.31 -59.05 -9.51
C SER A 203 3.22 -58.17 -10.35
N GLN A 204 3.06 -56.84 -10.25
CA GLN A 204 3.95 -55.89 -10.93
C GLN A 204 4.26 -54.66 -10.05
N PRO A 205 5.50 -54.12 -10.13
CA PRO A 205 5.86 -52.87 -9.48
C PRO A 205 5.27 -51.67 -10.24
N ILE A 206 4.63 -50.77 -9.52
CA ILE A 206 4.00 -49.55 -10.07
C ILE A 206 5.04 -48.62 -10.70
N PHE A 207 6.27 -48.60 -10.16
CA PHE A 207 7.36 -47.76 -10.67
C PHE A 207 7.77 -48.07 -12.11
N ALA A 208 7.57 -49.29 -12.60
CA ALA A 208 7.84 -49.60 -14.01
C ALA A 208 7.01 -48.73 -14.97
N ASN A 209 5.85 -48.25 -14.50
CA ASN A 209 4.93 -47.42 -15.28
C ASN A 209 5.10 -45.91 -15.03
N ILE A 210 5.95 -45.46 -14.10
CA ILE A 210 6.06 -44.02 -13.81
C ILE A 210 6.68 -43.24 -14.98
N PHE A 211 7.65 -43.85 -15.68
CA PHE A 211 8.28 -43.27 -16.87
C PHE A 211 7.38 -43.34 -18.12
N SER A 212 6.30 -44.11 -18.08
CA SER A 212 5.28 -44.09 -19.14
C SER A 212 4.61 -42.71 -19.25
N PHE A 213 4.67 -41.89 -18.19
CA PHE A 213 4.13 -40.52 -18.14
C PHE A 213 5.19 -39.44 -18.38
N LYS A 214 6.30 -39.75 -19.07
CA LYS A 214 7.42 -38.82 -19.32
C LYS A 214 7.00 -37.43 -19.82
N TYR A 215 5.98 -37.34 -20.66
CA TYR A 215 5.50 -36.05 -21.19
C TYR A 215 4.78 -35.22 -20.13
N SER A 216 3.96 -35.84 -19.28
CA SER A 216 3.29 -35.16 -18.16
C SER A 216 4.31 -34.67 -17.13
N LEU A 217 5.36 -35.46 -16.86
CA LEU A 217 6.45 -35.07 -15.96
C LEU A 217 7.25 -33.87 -16.52
N ILE A 218 7.55 -33.86 -17.83
CA ILE A 218 8.20 -32.73 -18.50
C ILE A 218 7.31 -31.48 -18.47
N TYR A 219 6.01 -31.63 -18.72
CA TYR A 219 5.08 -30.50 -18.66
C TYR A 219 5.05 -29.87 -17.25
N LEU A 220 5.02 -30.69 -16.20
CA LEU A 220 5.01 -30.21 -14.82
C LEU A 220 6.29 -29.48 -14.43
N SER A 221 7.45 -29.95 -14.89
CA SER A 221 8.72 -29.28 -14.62
C SER A 221 8.80 -27.93 -15.33
N LEU A 222 8.36 -27.85 -16.59
CA LEU A 222 8.30 -26.60 -17.35
C LEU A 222 7.32 -25.59 -16.71
N ALA A 223 6.12 -26.04 -16.31
CA ALA A 223 5.14 -25.19 -15.64
C ALA A 223 5.67 -24.65 -14.30
N SER A 224 6.34 -25.50 -13.51
CA SER A 224 6.95 -25.11 -12.23
C SER A 224 8.07 -24.08 -12.43
N MET A 225 8.92 -24.29 -13.45
CA MET A 225 10.00 -23.36 -13.79
C MET A 225 9.47 -22.01 -14.28
N ALA A 226 8.41 -22.00 -15.11
CA ALA A 226 7.75 -20.78 -15.56
C ALA A 226 7.12 -20.01 -14.37
N GLY A 227 6.47 -20.71 -13.44
CA GLY A 227 5.93 -20.13 -12.22
C GLY A 227 7.01 -19.50 -11.33
N LEU A 228 8.12 -20.22 -11.09
CA LEU A 228 9.28 -19.72 -10.35
C LEU A 228 9.89 -18.48 -11.02
N LEU A 229 10.06 -18.51 -12.34
CA LEU A 229 10.58 -17.38 -13.12
C LEU A 229 9.67 -16.15 -12.99
N CYS A 230 8.35 -16.33 -13.08
CA CYS A 230 7.37 -15.26 -12.91
C CYS A 230 7.48 -14.62 -11.52
N ILE A 231 7.56 -15.43 -10.45
CA ILE A 231 7.76 -14.94 -9.07
C ILE A 231 9.06 -14.15 -8.93
N LEU A 232 10.15 -14.60 -9.54
CA LEU A 232 11.44 -13.90 -9.51
C LEU A 232 11.39 -12.57 -10.25
N LEU A 233 10.78 -12.52 -11.43
CA LEU A 233 10.61 -11.30 -12.21
C LEU A 233 9.73 -10.29 -11.48
N GLN A 234 8.63 -10.74 -10.88
CA GLN A 234 7.72 -9.88 -10.10
C GLN A 234 8.42 -9.28 -8.88
N ARG A 235 9.19 -10.08 -8.12
CA ARG A 235 10.01 -9.58 -7.01
C ARG A 235 11.07 -8.58 -7.45
N ARG A 236 11.67 -8.77 -8.65
CA ARG A 236 12.65 -7.83 -9.21
C ARG A 236 11.98 -6.49 -9.56
N GLN A 237 10.82 -6.51 -10.22
CA GLN A 237 10.06 -5.30 -10.55
C GLN A 237 9.65 -4.53 -9.30
N GLU A 238 9.14 -5.21 -8.27
CA GLU A 238 8.76 -4.56 -7.01
C GLU A 238 9.93 -3.84 -6.34
N ARG A 239 11.14 -4.40 -6.40
CA ARG A 239 12.34 -3.77 -5.84
C ARG A 239 12.73 -2.52 -6.62
N LEU A 240 12.68 -2.58 -7.95
CA LEU A 240 12.99 -1.43 -8.82
C LEU A 240 12.01 -0.28 -8.60
N ILE A 241 10.70 -0.57 -8.58
CA ILE A 241 9.65 0.44 -8.35
C ILE A 241 9.82 1.07 -6.96
N ARG A 242 10.11 0.27 -5.93
CA ARG A 242 10.37 0.79 -4.59
C ARG A 242 11.58 1.72 -4.55
N GLY A 243 12.67 1.36 -5.23
CA GLY A 243 13.86 2.20 -5.34
C GLY A 243 13.55 3.55 -6.02
N MET A 244 12.92 3.52 -7.20
CA MET A 244 12.52 4.74 -7.92
C MET A 244 11.59 5.64 -7.10
N ASN A 245 10.61 5.07 -6.40
CA ASN A 245 9.70 5.85 -5.57
C ASN A 245 10.41 6.51 -4.39
N GLN A 246 11.41 5.84 -3.82
CA GLN A 246 12.21 6.41 -2.74
C GLN A 246 13.07 7.58 -3.26
N GLU A 247 13.79 7.40 -4.36
CA GLU A 247 14.56 8.48 -5.00
C GLU A 247 13.68 9.68 -5.36
N LEU A 248 12.48 9.43 -5.88
CA LEU A 248 11.51 10.48 -6.20
C LEU A 248 11.05 11.23 -4.96
N THR A 249 10.82 10.52 -3.86
CA THR A 249 10.42 11.13 -2.58
C THR A 249 11.54 12.00 -2.03
N GLU A 250 12.77 11.49 -2.01
CA GLU A 250 13.95 12.23 -1.55
C GLU A 250 14.19 13.49 -2.40
N ALA A 251 14.07 13.39 -3.72
CA ALA A 251 14.18 14.54 -4.61
C ALA A 251 13.07 15.58 -4.37
N ASN A 252 11.84 15.11 -4.16
CA ASN A 252 10.70 16.00 -3.89
C ASN A 252 10.85 16.71 -2.53
N ASP A 253 11.28 16.00 -1.50
CA ASP A 253 11.55 16.56 -0.17
C ASP A 253 12.71 17.57 -0.21
N PHE A 254 13.76 17.27 -0.99
CA PHE A 254 14.87 18.19 -1.23
C PHE A 254 14.39 19.48 -1.92
N LEU A 255 13.60 19.36 -2.99
CA LEU A 255 13.03 20.52 -3.70
C LEU A 255 12.11 21.33 -2.80
N ALA A 256 11.25 20.67 -2.00
CA ALA A 256 10.39 21.35 -1.03
C ALA A 256 11.22 22.10 0.02
N GLY A 257 12.29 21.47 0.53
CA GLY A 257 13.22 22.07 1.48
C GLY A 257 13.94 23.31 0.92
N ILE A 258 14.41 23.26 -0.33
CA ILE A 258 14.99 24.43 -1.01
C ILE A 258 13.94 25.51 -1.21
N SER A 259 12.74 25.14 -1.68
CA SER A 259 11.65 26.07 -1.95
C SER A 259 11.25 26.85 -0.70
N MET A 260 11.15 26.18 0.46
CA MET A 260 10.88 26.83 1.74
C MET A 260 12.00 27.77 2.19
N LYS A 261 13.27 27.43 1.94
CA LYS A 261 14.40 28.31 2.26
C LYS A 261 14.39 29.55 1.37
N LEU A 262 14.14 29.39 0.07
CA LEU A 262 14.03 30.51 -0.88
C LEU A 262 12.83 31.41 -0.61
N ALA A 263 11.71 30.86 -0.12
CA ALA A 263 10.53 31.63 0.25
C ALA A 263 10.80 32.73 1.29
N LYS A 264 11.85 32.60 2.10
CA LYS A 264 12.26 33.63 3.07
C LYS A 264 12.94 34.84 2.42
N TYR A 265 13.44 34.69 1.20
CA TYR A 265 14.18 35.72 0.45
C TYR A 265 13.36 36.32 -0.70
N LEU A 266 12.19 35.75 -0.98
CA LEU A 266 11.30 36.17 -2.05
C LEU A 266 10.01 36.72 -1.42
N SER A 267 9.41 37.75 -2.02
CA SER A 267 8.10 38.20 -1.56
C SER A 267 7.06 37.08 -1.75
N PRO A 268 6.05 36.96 -0.87
CA PRO A 268 5.02 35.92 -0.97
C PRO A 268 4.34 35.83 -2.35
N GLN A 269 4.25 36.96 -3.04
CA GLN A 269 3.68 37.13 -4.38
C GLN A 269 4.56 36.43 -5.43
N VAL A 270 5.87 36.66 -5.40
CA VAL A 270 6.83 36.03 -6.31
C VAL A 270 6.87 34.52 -6.07
N TYR A 271 6.88 34.10 -4.79
CA TYR A 271 6.80 32.69 -4.43
C TYR A 271 5.54 32.02 -5.00
N LYS A 272 4.35 32.56 -4.72
CA LYS A 272 3.09 31.99 -5.26
C LYS A 272 3.08 31.95 -6.79
N SER A 273 3.60 32.97 -7.45
CA SER A 273 3.64 33.04 -8.91
C SER A 273 4.54 31.95 -9.52
N ILE A 274 5.73 31.73 -8.97
CA ILE A 274 6.69 30.73 -9.46
C ILE A 274 6.16 29.31 -9.27
N PHE A 275 5.62 29.00 -8.08
CA PHE A 275 5.22 27.62 -7.73
C PHE A 275 3.84 27.20 -8.26
N SER A 276 2.97 28.16 -8.60
CA SER A 276 1.66 27.87 -9.21
C SER A 276 1.73 27.70 -10.74
N GLY A 277 2.86 28.04 -11.37
CA GLY A 277 3.02 28.03 -12.83
C GLY A 277 2.14 29.06 -13.56
N GLN A 278 1.56 30.04 -12.83
CA GLN A 278 0.58 30.97 -13.40
C GLN A 278 1.19 32.14 -14.17
N LYS A 279 2.47 32.48 -13.96
CA LYS A 279 3.16 33.53 -14.73
C LYS A 279 4.63 33.18 -14.97
N ASP A 280 5.07 33.40 -16.21
CA ASP A 280 6.48 33.42 -16.56
C ASP A 280 7.18 34.59 -15.85
N VAL A 281 8.40 34.36 -15.37
CA VAL A 281 9.25 35.39 -14.75
C VAL A 281 9.82 36.28 -15.85
N ALA A 282 8.97 37.07 -16.48
CA ALA A 282 9.35 38.08 -17.47
C ALA A 282 9.29 39.49 -16.86
N ILE A 283 10.11 40.40 -17.38
CA ILE A 283 10.03 41.83 -17.09
C ILE A 283 8.71 42.35 -17.68
N ALA A 284 7.70 42.49 -16.84
CA ALA A 284 6.39 43.00 -17.21
C ALA A 284 5.92 43.96 -16.12
N THR A 285 5.35 45.08 -16.54
CA THR A 285 4.84 46.12 -15.63
C THR A 285 3.45 46.55 -16.08
N GLU A 286 2.59 46.82 -15.10
CA GLU A 286 1.23 47.31 -15.31
C GLU A 286 1.05 48.62 -14.56
N ARG A 287 0.37 49.59 -15.20
CA ARG A 287 0.04 50.86 -14.54
C ARG A 287 -1.27 50.70 -13.75
N LYS A 288 -1.19 50.68 -12.42
CA LYS A 288 -2.35 50.49 -11.53
C LYS A 288 -2.45 51.62 -10.51
N LYS A 289 -3.68 51.86 -10.04
CA LYS A 289 -3.94 52.79 -8.93
C LYS A 289 -3.80 52.01 -7.63
N LEU A 290 -2.76 52.33 -6.86
CA LEU A 290 -2.38 51.62 -5.65
C LEU A 290 -2.45 52.55 -4.45
N THR A 291 -2.69 51.97 -3.28
CA THR A 291 -2.50 52.67 -2.00
C THR A 291 -1.15 52.27 -1.44
N ILE A 292 -0.28 53.24 -1.22
CA ILE A 292 1.13 53.06 -0.87
C ILE A 292 1.33 53.55 0.55
N PHE A 293 1.97 52.71 1.37
CA PHE A 293 2.34 52.98 2.73
C PHE A 293 3.86 52.99 2.85
N PHE A 294 4.38 54.00 3.52
CA PHE A 294 5.79 54.12 3.85
C PHE A 294 5.94 54.39 5.34
N SER A 295 6.80 53.65 6.02
CA SER A 295 7.15 53.90 7.41
C SER A 295 8.65 53.97 7.62
N ASP A 296 9.10 54.72 8.61
CA ASP A 296 10.51 54.86 8.99
C ASP A 296 10.64 55.13 10.49
N ILE A 297 11.72 54.69 11.12
CA ILE A 297 11.95 54.91 12.55
C ILE A 297 12.58 56.29 12.74
N LYS A 298 11.95 57.13 13.56
CA LYS A 298 12.48 58.46 13.88
C LYS A 298 13.81 58.32 14.62
N ASP A 299 14.78 59.15 14.21
CA ASP A 299 16.10 59.26 14.83
C ASP A 299 16.85 57.91 14.89
N PHE A 300 16.57 57.01 13.94
CA PHE A 300 17.18 55.67 13.89
C PHE A 300 18.70 55.69 13.92
N THR A 301 19.34 56.62 13.20
CA THR A 301 20.80 56.78 13.24
C THR A 301 21.32 56.99 14.67
N SER A 302 20.68 57.87 15.44
CA SER A 302 21.07 58.12 16.84
C SER A 302 20.78 56.93 17.76
N ILE A 303 19.73 56.15 17.48
CA ILE A 303 19.44 54.90 18.21
C ILE A 303 20.52 53.86 17.91
N SER A 304 20.92 53.71 16.64
CA SER A 304 21.91 52.74 16.19
C SER A 304 23.31 52.96 16.76
N GLU A 305 23.68 54.21 17.05
CA GLU A 305 24.97 54.55 17.68
C GLU A 305 25.02 54.25 19.19
N ARG A 306 23.86 54.15 19.85
CA ARG A 306 23.76 53.94 21.30
C ARG A 306 23.61 52.47 21.70
N LEU A 307 23.10 51.64 20.80
CA LEU A 307 22.85 50.22 21.05
C LEU A 307 24.03 49.37 20.58
N GLN A 308 24.23 48.21 21.22
CA GLN A 308 25.14 47.20 20.69
C GLN A 308 24.57 46.62 19.39
N PRO A 309 25.42 46.22 18.41
CA PRO A 309 24.96 45.70 17.12
C PRO A 309 23.99 44.51 17.24
N GLU A 310 24.19 43.63 18.22
CA GLU A 310 23.36 42.46 18.47
C GLU A 310 21.96 42.87 18.94
N ASP A 311 21.87 43.80 19.90
CA ASP A 311 20.60 44.31 20.42
C ASP A 311 19.82 45.08 19.35
N LEU A 312 20.52 45.90 18.55
CA LEU A 312 19.92 46.62 17.42
C LEU A 312 19.36 45.65 16.38
N THR A 313 20.11 44.60 16.06
CA THR A 313 19.68 43.58 15.09
C THR A 313 18.44 42.84 15.61
N GLN A 314 18.41 42.48 16.90
CA GLN A 314 17.25 41.82 17.49
C GLN A 314 16.02 42.72 17.47
N LEU A 315 16.16 43.98 17.87
CA LEU A 315 15.08 44.96 17.90
C LEU A 315 14.53 45.26 16.50
N LEU A 316 15.39 45.38 15.49
CA LEU A 316 14.95 45.52 14.09
C LEU A 316 14.20 44.28 13.59
N ASN A 317 14.69 43.08 13.91
CA ASN A 317 14.01 41.85 13.51
C ASN A 317 12.65 41.69 14.20
N ASP A 318 12.55 42.03 15.49
CA ASP A 318 11.28 42.06 16.23
C ASP A 318 10.30 43.04 15.54
N TYR A 319 10.76 44.26 15.23
CA TYR A 319 9.98 45.27 14.52
C TYR A 319 9.50 44.78 13.14
N PHE A 320 10.41 44.34 12.26
CA PHE A 320 10.04 43.88 10.92
C PHE A 320 9.12 42.67 10.95
N THR A 321 9.29 41.76 11.89
CA THR A 321 8.44 40.57 12.04
C THR A 321 7.00 40.96 12.38
N GLU A 322 6.82 41.85 13.36
CA GLU A 322 5.51 42.31 13.80
C GLU A 322 4.81 43.16 12.75
N MET A 323 5.52 44.13 12.15
CA MET A 323 4.96 44.96 11.08
C MET A 323 4.58 44.11 9.87
N SER A 324 5.41 43.15 9.47
CA SER A 324 5.10 42.25 8.35
C SER A 324 3.88 41.38 8.63
N THR A 325 3.76 40.89 9.87
CA THR A 325 2.61 40.08 10.29
C THR A 325 1.31 40.87 10.21
N ILE A 326 1.31 42.12 10.65
CA ILE A 326 0.16 43.02 10.55
C ILE A 326 -0.16 43.31 9.08
N ALA A 327 0.85 43.64 8.27
CA ALA A 327 0.70 43.93 6.85
C ALA A 327 0.00 42.77 6.10
N LEU A 328 0.50 41.54 6.30
CA LEU A 328 -0.07 40.34 5.67
C LEU A 328 -1.50 40.07 6.15
N ARG A 329 -1.82 40.32 7.42
CA ARG A 329 -3.19 40.14 7.98
C ARG A 329 -4.21 41.05 7.30
N HIS A 330 -3.80 42.27 6.94
CA HIS A 330 -4.66 43.22 6.21
C HIS A 330 -4.70 42.97 4.70
N GLY A 331 -3.91 42.04 4.18
CA GLY A 331 -3.83 41.72 2.76
C GLY A 331 -2.89 42.63 1.98
N ALA A 332 -1.94 43.27 2.66
CA ALA A 332 -0.97 44.16 2.03
C ALA A 332 0.13 43.38 1.29
N THR A 333 0.71 44.00 0.26
CA THR A 333 1.93 43.54 -0.39
C THR A 333 3.11 44.31 0.16
N ILE A 334 4.01 43.62 0.87
CA ILE A 334 5.29 44.19 1.32
C ILE A 334 6.22 44.21 0.12
N ASP A 335 6.67 45.41 -0.27
CA ASP A 335 7.59 45.59 -1.38
C ASP A 335 9.01 45.23 -0.93
N LYS A 336 9.56 46.04 -0.01
CA LYS A 336 10.87 45.77 0.61
C LYS A 336 11.13 46.61 1.86
N PHE A 337 12.20 46.24 2.54
CA PHE A 337 12.81 46.98 3.65
C PHE A 337 14.02 47.78 3.15
N PHE A 338 14.15 49.03 3.60
CA PHE A 338 15.27 49.90 3.25
C PHE A 338 15.88 50.51 4.52
N GLY A 339 16.97 49.94 5.04
CA GLY A 339 17.44 50.33 6.38
C GLY A 339 16.38 49.96 7.42
N ASP A 340 15.86 50.95 8.12
CA ASP A 340 14.74 50.86 9.08
C ASP A 340 13.35 51.15 8.46
N ALA A 341 13.32 51.54 7.19
CA ALA A 341 12.08 51.85 6.49
C ALA A 341 11.36 50.62 5.93
N ILE A 342 10.03 50.69 5.84
CA ILE A 342 9.17 49.68 5.23
C ILE A 342 8.33 50.32 4.13
N LEU A 343 8.39 49.75 2.92
CA LEU A 343 7.51 50.09 1.80
C LEU A 343 6.48 48.98 1.58
N ILE A 344 5.20 49.35 1.63
CA ILE A 344 4.06 48.45 1.49
C ILE A 344 3.07 49.08 0.50
N PHE A 345 2.31 48.26 -0.23
CA PHE A 345 1.20 48.75 -1.02
C PHE A 345 0.01 47.78 -1.04
N PHE A 346 -1.14 48.32 -1.43
CA PHE A 346 -2.38 47.60 -1.69
C PHE A 346 -2.83 47.85 -3.13
N GLY A 347 -3.53 46.88 -3.70
CA GLY A 347 -4.09 46.96 -5.05
C GLY A 347 -3.41 46.08 -6.11
N ASP A 348 -2.36 45.33 -5.74
CA ASP A 348 -1.72 44.30 -6.58
C ASP A 348 -0.98 43.28 -5.68
N PRO A 349 -1.03 41.96 -5.94
CA PRO A 349 -1.80 41.26 -6.99
C PRO A 349 -3.30 41.24 -6.76
N ASP A 350 -3.71 41.37 -5.51
CA ASP A 350 -5.10 41.35 -5.11
C ASP A 350 -5.56 42.78 -4.80
N THR A 351 -6.79 43.11 -5.21
CA THR A 351 -7.45 44.39 -4.92
C THR A 351 -8.89 44.14 -4.51
N LYS A 352 -9.38 44.88 -3.52
CA LYS A 352 -10.81 44.92 -3.16
C LYS A 352 -11.50 46.16 -3.72
N GLY A 353 -10.83 46.88 -4.61
CA GLY A 353 -11.21 48.21 -5.08
C GLY A 353 -10.46 49.31 -4.33
N VAL A 354 -10.21 50.41 -5.03
CA VAL A 354 -9.32 51.50 -4.58
C VAL A 354 -9.71 52.06 -3.21
N GLU A 355 -11.01 52.21 -2.94
CA GLU A 355 -11.50 52.71 -1.65
C GLU A 355 -11.21 51.71 -0.52
N GLU A 356 -11.57 50.44 -0.69
CA GLU A 356 -11.36 49.42 0.34
C GLU A 356 -9.87 49.13 0.58
N ASP A 357 -9.05 49.19 -0.46
CA ASP A 357 -7.59 49.09 -0.37
C ASP A 357 -7.01 50.26 0.46
N ALA A 358 -7.53 51.48 0.28
CA ALA A 358 -7.15 52.65 1.10
C ALA A 358 -7.60 52.50 2.56
N ARG A 359 -8.82 52.02 2.79
CA ARG A 359 -9.36 51.75 4.13
C ARG A 359 -8.56 50.65 4.85
N ALA A 360 -8.21 49.57 4.14
CA ALA A 360 -7.38 48.49 4.68
C ALA A 360 -5.98 48.97 5.04
N CYS A 361 -5.37 49.79 4.18
CA CYS A 361 -4.07 50.41 4.45
C CYS A 361 -4.10 51.29 5.71
N LEU A 362 -5.16 52.08 5.89
CA LEU A 362 -5.30 52.91 7.08
C LEU A 362 -5.49 52.06 8.36
N ARG A 363 -6.31 51.01 8.31
CA ARG A 363 -6.46 50.06 9.44
C ARG A 363 -5.13 49.39 9.78
N MET A 364 -4.37 48.98 8.77
CA MET A 364 -3.03 48.43 8.94
C MET A 364 -2.09 49.43 9.63
N ALA A 365 -2.06 50.68 9.19
CA ALA A 365 -1.23 51.72 9.79
C ALA A 365 -1.57 51.97 11.27
N VAL A 366 -2.86 52.00 11.60
CA VAL A 366 -3.33 52.14 12.99
C VAL A 366 -2.91 50.93 13.84
N ASP A 367 -3.11 49.71 13.34
CA ASP A 367 -2.71 48.49 14.06
C ASP A 367 -1.18 48.43 14.25
N MET A 368 -0.41 48.90 13.27
CA MET A 368 1.05 49.04 13.38
C MET A 368 1.46 50.07 14.45
N GLN A 369 0.77 51.22 14.50
CA GLN A 369 1.00 52.26 15.50
C GLN A 369 0.76 51.73 16.91
N GLN A 370 -0.37 51.04 17.13
CA GLN A 370 -0.70 50.39 18.41
C GLN A 370 0.31 49.29 18.77
N ARG A 371 0.75 48.49 17.79
CA ARG A 371 1.74 47.45 18.05
C ARG A 371 3.10 48.04 18.44
N MET A 372 3.49 49.18 17.87
CA MET A 372 4.72 49.88 18.28
C MET A 372 4.69 50.32 19.74
N GLU A 373 3.54 50.78 20.23
CA GLU A 373 3.36 51.11 21.65
C GLU A 373 3.57 49.89 22.55
N GLN A 374 3.00 48.74 22.19
CA GLN A 374 3.23 47.47 22.90
C GLN A 374 4.69 47.02 22.84
N LEU A 375 5.34 47.13 21.68
CA LEU A 375 6.75 46.77 21.51
C LEU A 375 7.66 47.65 22.36
N ASN A 376 7.41 48.95 22.41
CA ASN A 376 8.14 49.87 23.29
C ASN A 376 8.04 49.45 24.76
N ALA A 377 6.86 49.00 25.23
CA ALA A 377 6.71 48.49 26.59
C ALA A 377 7.46 47.16 26.82
N ILE A 378 7.51 46.28 25.82
CA ILE A 378 8.27 45.03 25.88
C ILE A 378 9.78 45.31 25.93
N TRP A 379 10.28 46.18 25.06
CA TRP A 379 11.69 46.55 25.00
C TRP A 379 12.15 47.29 26.25
N ARG A 380 11.30 48.15 26.85
CA ARG A 380 11.57 48.76 28.16
C ARG A 380 11.82 47.73 29.25
N LYS A 381 11.01 46.67 29.33
CA LYS A 381 11.22 45.57 30.29
C LYS A 381 12.54 44.82 30.06
N ARG A 382 13.12 44.92 28.86
CA ARG A 382 14.44 44.35 28.51
C ARG A 382 15.60 45.34 28.74
N GLY A 383 15.34 46.53 29.27
CA GLY A 383 16.34 47.55 29.57
C GLY A 383 16.56 48.60 28.47
N ILE A 384 15.74 48.60 27.42
CA ILE A 384 15.80 49.59 26.34
C ILE A 384 14.85 50.73 26.67
N ASP A 385 15.39 51.80 27.26
CA ASP A 385 14.59 52.92 27.80
C ASP A 385 14.22 54.00 26.77
N LEU A 386 14.77 53.90 25.56
CA LEU A 386 14.49 54.83 24.46
C LEU A 386 13.23 54.39 23.70
N PRO A 387 12.12 55.15 23.73
CA PRO A 387 10.94 54.81 22.94
C PRO A 387 11.22 55.02 21.46
N MET A 388 10.87 54.03 20.64
CA MET A 388 10.94 54.12 19.20
C MET A 388 9.65 54.65 18.62
N TRP A 389 9.76 55.73 17.87
CA TRP A 389 8.64 56.35 17.18
C TRP A 389 8.71 56.05 15.70
N VAL A 390 7.64 55.49 15.15
CA VAL A 390 7.54 55.25 13.71
C VAL A 390 6.71 56.35 13.10
N ARG A 391 7.22 56.97 12.05
CA ARG A 391 6.47 57.91 11.21
C ARG A 391 5.86 57.16 10.06
N MET A 392 4.62 57.47 9.69
CA MET A 392 3.91 56.76 8.62
C MET A 392 3.33 57.75 7.60
N GLY A 393 3.48 57.42 6.32
CA GLY A 393 2.96 58.19 5.19
C GLY A 393 2.14 57.31 4.26
N ILE A 394 0.95 57.76 3.88
CA ILE A 394 0.04 57.00 3.01
C ILE A 394 -0.40 57.85 1.82
N ASN A 395 -0.24 57.30 0.62
CA ASN A 395 -0.67 57.94 -0.62
C ASN A 395 -1.42 56.97 -1.55
N THR A 396 -2.46 57.44 -2.23
CA THR A 396 -3.20 56.66 -3.23
C THR A 396 -3.00 57.29 -4.60
N GLY A 397 -2.39 56.55 -5.52
CA GLY A 397 -2.02 57.10 -6.83
C GLY A 397 -1.67 56.04 -7.87
N PHE A 398 -1.50 56.46 -9.12
CA PHE A 398 -1.10 55.55 -10.20
C PHE A 398 0.41 55.30 -10.17
N CYS A 399 0.81 54.04 -9.99
CA CYS A 399 2.17 53.56 -10.08
C CYS A 399 2.29 52.47 -11.15
N ASN A 400 3.51 52.25 -11.65
CA ASN A 400 3.83 51.05 -12.41
C ASN A 400 4.25 49.97 -11.43
N VAL A 401 3.59 48.83 -11.47
CA VAL A 401 3.86 47.67 -10.60
C VAL A 401 4.22 46.47 -11.46
N GLY A 402 5.19 45.68 -11.02
CA GLY A 402 5.62 44.49 -11.75
C GLY A 402 7.04 44.09 -11.42
N ASN A 403 7.61 43.26 -12.29
CA ASN A 403 9.00 42.83 -12.16
C ASN A 403 9.93 43.87 -12.78
N PHE A 404 10.79 44.47 -11.96
CA PHE A 404 11.84 45.42 -12.39
C PHE A 404 13.23 44.85 -12.07
N GLY A 405 14.22 45.13 -12.91
CA GLY A 405 15.60 44.71 -12.68
C GLY A 405 16.33 44.31 -13.96
N SER A 406 17.40 43.51 -13.80
CA SER A 406 18.10 42.84 -14.90
C SER A 406 17.67 41.37 -14.98
N ASP A 407 18.08 40.67 -16.06
CA ASP A 407 17.81 39.23 -16.22
C ASP A 407 18.37 38.40 -15.04
N ASP A 408 19.48 38.83 -14.44
CA ASP A 408 20.10 38.15 -13.31
C ASP A 408 19.48 38.51 -11.94
N ARG A 409 18.79 39.65 -11.85
CA ARG A 409 18.23 40.15 -10.59
C ARG A 409 16.97 40.95 -10.82
N MET A 410 15.83 40.32 -10.54
CA MET A 410 14.51 40.91 -10.63
C MET A 410 13.92 41.13 -9.23
N ALA A 411 13.20 42.23 -9.07
CA ALA A 411 12.40 42.53 -7.89
C ALA A 411 10.98 42.89 -8.33
N TYR A 412 9.99 42.26 -7.72
CA TYR A 412 8.61 42.65 -7.87
C TYR A 412 8.34 43.86 -6.97
N THR A 413 8.11 45.04 -7.55
CA THR A 413 8.10 46.33 -6.83
C THR A 413 7.23 47.36 -7.54
N ILE A 414 6.98 48.49 -6.88
CA ILE A 414 6.31 49.66 -7.49
C ILE A 414 7.31 50.75 -7.86
N ILE A 415 7.10 51.41 -8.99
CA ILE A 415 7.86 52.59 -9.42
C ILE A 415 6.89 53.69 -9.85
N GLY A 416 7.11 54.90 -9.34
CA GLY A 416 6.34 56.07 -9.73
C GLY A 416 6.52 57.25 -8.78
N ALA A 417 6.11 58.44 -9.24
CA ALA A 417 6.12 59.65 -8.42
C ALA A 417 5.23 59.51 -7.17
N GLU A 418 4.16 58.73 -7.27
CA GLU A 418 3.21 58.50 -6.18
C GLU A 418 3.80 57.64 -5.03
N ALA A 419 4.77 56.76 -5.33
CA ALA A 419 5.52 56.04 -4.29
C ALA A 419 6.46 56.96 -3.52
N ASN A 420 7.14 57.87 -4.24
CA ASN A 420 7.98 58.89 -3.63
C ASN A 420 7.16 59.87 -2.78
N LEU A 421 5.91 60.15 -3.18
CA LEU A 421 5.01 60.98 -2.39
C LEU A 421 4.71 60.36 -1.02
N ALA A 422 4.44 59.05 -0.94
CA ALA A 422 4.24 58.37 0.34
C ALA A 422 5.46 58.50 1.29
N ALA A 423 6.68 58.31 0.76
CA ALA A 423 7.91 58.50 1.53
C ALA A 423 8.06 59.95 2.06
N ARG A 424 7.67 60.94 1.27
CA ARG A 424 7.73 62.35 1.70
C ARG A 424 6.67 62.69 2.74
N LEU A 425 5.46 62.14 2.62
CA LEU A 425 4.42 62.27 3.62
C LEU A 425 4.86 61.67 4.96
N GLN A 426 5.54 60.53 4.92
CA GLN A 426 6.14 59.93 6.10
C GLN A 426 7.16 60.88 6.76
N THR A 427 8.04 61.52 5.99
CA THR A 427 9.10 62.37 6.54
C THR A 427 8.53 63.56 7.34
N ILE A 428 7.40 64.12 6.91
CA ILE A 428 6.74 65.26 7.57
C ILE A 428 5.78 64.85 8.69
N ALA A 429 5.50 63.56 8.85
CA ALA A 429 4.65 63.08 9.92
C ALA A 429 5.27 63.37 11.28
N GLU A 430 4.44 63.71 12.26
CA GLU A 430 4.88 63.82 13.64
C GLU A 430 5.38 62.44 14.15
N PRO A 431 6.27 62.40 15.16
CA PRO A 431 6.73 61.13 15.73
C PRO A 431 5.55 60.26 16.17
N GLY A 432 5.45 59.03 15.67
CA GLY A 432 4.32 58.16 15.94
C GLY A 432 3.07 58.46 15.10
N GLY A 433 3.07 59.52 14.27
CA GLY A 433 1.91 59.99 13.52
C GLY A 433 1.75 59.37 12.13
N ILE A 434 0.53 59.51 11.59
CA ILE A 434 0.15 59.09 10.24
C ILE A 434 -0.18 60.33 9.41
N CYS A 435 0.44 60.46 8.24
CA CYS A 435 0.20 61.54 7.29
C CYS A 435 -0.37 60.99 5.97
N LEU A 436 -1.46 61.57 5.48
CA LEU A 436 -2.19 61.14 4.29
C LEU A 436 -2.05 62.17 3.16
N SER A 437 -2.04 61.71 1.91
CA SER A 437 -2.36 62.58 0.77
C SER A 437 -3.85 62.93 0.76
N TYR A 438 -4.21 64.00 0.06
CA TYR A 438 -5.61 64.37 -0.14
C TYR A 438 -6.42 63.23 -0.77
N GLU A 439 -5.85 62.53 -1.77
CA GLU A 439 -6.52 61.40 -2.44
C GLU A 439 -6.84 60.27 -1.47
N THR A 440 -5.91 59.95 -0.57
CA THR A 440 -6.13 58.92 0.44
C THR A 440 -7.14 59.40 1.47
N TYR A 441 -6.99 60.62 1.98
CA TYR A 441 -7.92 61.23 2.93
C TYR A 441 -9.36 61.23 2.39
N ALA A 442 -9.56 61.60 1.12
CA ALA A 442 -10.88 61.61 0.50
C ALA A 442 -11.58 60.24 0.51
N LEU A 443 -10.82 59.14 0.44
CA LEU A 443 -11.32 57.75 0.46
C LEU A 443 -11.61 57.21 1.86
N VAL A 444 -11.04 57.83 2.90
CA VAL A 444 -11.07 57.34 4.29
C VAL A 444 -11.57 58.36 5.31
N ARG A 445 -12.09 59.50 4.85
CA ARG A 445 -12.53 60.64 5.69
C ARG A 445 -13.63 60.30 6.71
N ASP A 446 -14.35 59.21 6.49
CA ASP A 446 -15.36 58.66 7.39
C ASP A 446 -14.75 57.84 8.54
N MET A 447 -13.49 57.43 8.41
CA MET A 447 -12.76 56.60 9.37
C MET A 447 -11.81 57.40 10.26
N VAL A 448 -11.43 58.63 9.87
CA VAL A 448 -10.46 59.46 10.60
C VAL A 448 -10.81 60.94 10.59
N ARG A 449 -10.49 61.61 11.70
CA ARG A 449 -10.35 63.05 11.78
C ARG A 449 -8.91 63.41 11.42
N ALA A 450 -8.73 64.26 10.42
CA ALA A 450 -7.41 64.70 9.99
C ALA A 450 -7.39 66.21 9.78
N ARG A 451 -6.25 66.84 10.07
CA ARG A 451 -6.01 68.27 9.89
C ARG A 451 -5.13 68.51 8.66
N PRO A 452 -5.48 69.45 7.77
CA PRO A 452 -4.61 69.82 6.66
C PRO A 452 -3.33 70.48 7.20
N LEU A 453 -2.20 70.09 6.63
CA LEU A 453 -0.90 70.70 6.85
C LEU A 453 -0.60 71.74 5.76
N GLU A 454 0.45 72.53 5.98
CA GLU A 454 0.93 73.48 4.99
C GLU A 454 1.22 72.78 3.65
N PRO A 455 0.80 73.37 2.52
CA PRO A 455 1.07 72.79 1.22
C PRO A 455 2.56 72.60 0.97
N ILE A 456 2.91 71.48 0.35
CA ILE A 456 4.30 71.14 0.02
C ILE A 456 4.48 70.97 -1.48
N VAL A 457 5.56 71.55 -2.00
CA VAL A 457 6.03 71.37 -3.38
C VAL A 457 7.22 70.42 -3.36
N MET A 458 7.17 69.39 -4.19
CA MET A 458 8.18 68.33 -4.19
C MET A 458 8.92 68.26 -5.52
N LYS A 459 10.23 68.04 -5.44
CA LYS A 459 11.05 67.80 -6.63
C LYS A 459 10.52 66.58 -7.38
N GLY A 460 10.05 66.79 -8.62
CA GLY A 460 9.47 65.74 -9.47
C GLY A 460 7.94 65.67 -9.46
N ILE A 461 7.25 66.43 -8.59
CA ILE A 461 5.79 66.56 -8.58
C ILE A 461 5.46 68.03 -8.81
N LYS A 462 4.92 68.35 -10.00
CA LYS A 462 4.65 69.75 -10.40
C LYS A 462 3.46 70.38 -9.67
N ARG A 463 2.58 69.58 -9.09
CA ARG A 463 1.40 70.04 -8.36
C ARG A 463 1.73 70.26 -6.89
N GLU A 464 1.08 71.24 -6.30
CA GLU A 464 1.05 71.45 -4.87
C GLU A 464 0.24 70.33 -4.20
N VAL A 465 0.79 69.73 -3.14
CA VAL A 465 0.13 68.67 -2.39
C VAL A 465 -0.16 69.18 -1.00
N VAL A 466 -1.40 69.05 -0.55
CA VAL A 466 -1.83 69.38 0.82
C VAL A 466 -1.87 68.07 1.63
N PRO A 467 -0.93 67.84 2.55
CA PRO A 467 -0.95 66.67 3.41
C PRO A 467 -2.01 66.78 4.51
N TYR A 468 -2.47 65.65 5.02
CA TYR A 468 -3.44 65.57 6.11
C TYR A 468 -2.86 64.74 7.25
N ALA A 469 -2.61 65.38 8.40
CA ALA A 469 -2.17 64.70 9.61
C ALA A 469 -3.39 64.07 10.32
N VAL A 470 -3.35 62.78 10.60
CA VAL A 470 -4.43 62.08 11.34
C VAL A 470 -4.35 62.48 12.81
N GLU A 471 -5.44 63.06 13.34
CA GLU A 471 -5.55 63.52 14.74
C GLU A 471 -6.42 62.61 15.60
N GLY A 472 -7.29 61.82 14.98
CA GLY A 472 -8.17 60.92 15.71
C GLY A 472 -8.86 59.91 14.81
N LEU A 473 -9.24 58.80 15.41
CA LEU A 473 -10.00 57.73 14.76
C LEU A 473 -11.50 58.01 14.89
N LEU A 474 -12.29 57.59 13.91
CA LEU A 474 -13.76 57.70 13.89
C LEU A 474 -14.40 56.31 13.69
N GLY A 475 -15.70 56.20 13.98
CA GLY A 475 -16.48 54.99 13.74
C GLY A 475 -15.93 53.75 14.45
N GLU A 476 -15.84 52.64 13.73
CA GLU A 476 -15.34 51.35 14.26
C GLU A 476 -13.88 51.41 14.74
N LEU A 477 -13.05 52.28 14.15
CA LEU A 477 -11.67 52.46 14.58
C LEU A 477 -11.56 53.16 15.95
N ALA A 478 -12.53 54.03 16.29
CA ALA A 478 -12.58 54.70 17.58
C ALA A 478 -13.05 53.79 18.73
N GLN A 479 -13.77 52.71 18.41
CA GLN A 479 -14.35 51.78 19.40
C GLN A 479 -13.38 50.67 19.81
N ARG A 480 -12.19 50.58 19.20
CA ARG A 480 -11.19 49.58 19.58
C ARG A 480 -10.52 49.97 20.89
N PRO A 481 -10.36 49.00 21.82
CA PRO A 481 -9.67 49.25 23.08
C PRO A 481 -8.26 49.79 22.81
N GLN A 482 -7.94 50.93 23.41
CA GLN A 482 -6.64 51.54 23.30
C GLN A 482 -5.69 50.90 24.30
N VAL A 483 -4.45 50.66 23.87
CA VAL A 483 -3.35 50.47 24.81
C VAL A 483 -3.16 51.82 25.50
N ILE A 484 -3.38 51.88 26.81
CA ILE A 484 -3.17 53.11 27.58
C ILE A 484 -1.75 53.08 28.12
N ILE A 485 -0.94 54.05 27.69
CA ILE A 485 0.44 54.20 28.16
C ILE A 485 0.61 55.61 28.70
N GLU A 486 1.03 55.72 29.96
CA GLU A 486 1.44 56.97 30.57
C GLU A 486 2.79 56.76 31.25
N HIS A 487 3.76 57.62 30.93
CA HIS A 487 5.05 57.59 31.59
C HIS A 487 5.43 59.01 32.02
N VAL A 488 5.31 59.24 33.32
CA VAL A 488 5.72 60.48 33.98
C VAL A 488 6.49 60.13 35.26
N THR A 489 7.17 61.12 35.82
CA THR A 489 7.93 60.91 37.07
C THR A 489 7.00 60.37 38.16
N GLY A 490 7.21 59.12 38.58
CA GLY A 490 6.42 58.44 39.62
C GLY A 490 5.21 57.62 39.12
N LEU A 491 4.92 57.60 37.83
CA LEU A 491 3.86 56.76 37.23
C LEU A 491 4.36 56.13 35.93
N ASP A 492 4.42 54.80 35.92
CA ASP A 492 4.63 54.00 34.71
C ASP A 492 3.40 53.10 34.53
N LEU A 493 2.46 53.56 33.70
CA LEU A 493 1.21 52.87 33.41
C LEU A 493 1.29 52.25 32.02
N PHE A 494 1.07 50.94 31.95
CA PHE A 494 0.82 50.22 30.71
C PHE A 494 -0.41 49.34 30.90
N LEU A 495 -1.47 49.63 30.14
CA LEU A 495 -2.71 48.87 30.16
C LEU A 495 -3.07 48.47 28.73
N ASP A 496 -2.85 47.20 28.43
CA ASP A 496 -3.31 46.56 27.20
C ASP A 496 -4.57 45.76 27.50
N LEU A 497 -5.73 46.26 27.04
CA LEU A 497 -7.02 45.64 27.31
C LEU A 497 -7.23 44.32 26.55
N ASP A 498 -6.55 44.12 25.41
CA ASP A 498 -6.66 42.89 24.62
C ASP A 498 -5.86 41.73 25.23
N ALA A 499 -4.84 42.06 26.04
CA ALA A 499 -4.03 41.08 26.76
C ALA A 499 -4.68 40.56 28.05
N LEU A 500 -5.77 41.18 28.52
CA LEU A 500 -6.38 40.88 29.82
C LEU A 500 -7.62 40.00 29.68
N ASN A 501 -7.70 38.93 30.48
CA ASN A 501 -8.94 38.18 30.65
C ASN A 501 -9.89 38.86 31.65
N GLN A 502 -11.15 38.41 31.73
CA GLN A 502 -12.18 39.03 32.59
C GLN A 502 -11.76 39.18 34.06
N SER A 503 -11.03 38.20 34.63
CA SER A 503 -10.58 38.28 36.02
C SER A 503 -9.46 39.31 36.22
N GLU A 504 -8.61 39.47 35.21
CA GLU A 504 -7.52 40.44 35.20
C GLU A 504 -8.03 41.86 34.97
N ILE A 505 -9.09 42.02 34.16
CA ILE A 505 -9.79 43.30 33.99
C ILE A 505 -10.35 43.80 35.33
N GLU A 506 -11.05 42.95 36.10
CA GLU A 506 -11.56 43.35 37.42
C GLU A 506 -10.45 43.68 38.42
N ARG A 507 -9.33 42.97 38.34
CA ARG A 507 -8.15 43.26 39.17
C ARG A 507 -7.52 44.61 38.78
N ALA A 508 -7.36 44.86 37.48
CA ALA A 508 -6.82 46.11 36.96
C ALA A 508 -7.72 47.29 37.33
N ARG A 509 -9.05 47.16 37.15
CA ARG A 509 -10.04 48.17 37.55
C ARG A 509 -9.92 48.53 39.02
N ARG A 510 -9.80 47.52 39.91
CA ARG A 510 -9.64 47.75 41.35
C ARG A 510 -8.37 48.53 41.67
N ARG A 511 -7.24 48.14 41.09
CA ARG A 511 -5.95 48.83 41.32
C ARG A 511 -5.94 50.24 40.75
N LEU A 512 -6.54 50.47 39.59
CA LEU A 512 -6.69 51.80 39.03
C LEU A 512 -7.61 52.67 39.89
N ALA A 513 -8.70 52.12 40.43
CA ALA A 513 -9.56 52.85 41.36
C ALA A 513 -8.84 53.21 42.68
N GLU A 514 -8.05 52.29 43.23
CA GLU A 514 -7.19 52.57 44.41
C GLU A 514 -6.15 53.66 44.11
N ALA A 515 -5.51 53.61 42.93
CA ALA A 515 -4.55 54.61 42.51
C ALA A 515 -5.20 55.98 42.28
N LEU A 516 -6.38 56.03 41.66
CA LEU A 516 -7.17 57.26 41.50
C LEU A 516 -7.54 57.87 42.86
N ALA A 517 -8.04 57.07 43.80
CA ALA A 517 -8.36 57.53 45.14
C ALA A 517 -7.13 58.08 45.89
N ALA A 518 -5.96 57.45 45.72
CA ALA A 518 -4.70 57.94 46.29
C ALA A 518 -4.25 59.27 45.67
N LEU A 519 -4.42 59.45 44.35
CA LEU A 519 -4.12 60.69 43.64
C LEU A 519 -5.07 61.83 44.05
N GLU A 520 -6.37 61.55 44.18
CA GLU A 520 -7.35 62.53 44.67
C GLU A 520 -7.07 62.96 46.11
N GLY A 521 -6.60 62.05 46.96
CA GLY A 521 -6.16 62.34 48.33
C GLY A 521 -4.85 63.12 48.42
N ALA A 522 -4.06 63.20 47.33
CA ALA A 522 -2.77 63.89 47.28
C ALA A 522 -2.86 65.34 46.73
N ALA A 523 -4.06 65.86 46.47
CA ALA A 523 -4.24 67.24 46.04
C ALA A 523 -3.56 68.23 47.02
N PRO A 524 -2.82 69.25 46.53
CA PRO A 524 -2.04 70.10 47.41
C PRO A 524 -2.96 70.92 48.32
N ALA A 525 -2.65 70.91 49.63
CA ALA A 525 -3.16 71.90 50.55
C ALA A 525 -2.86 73.29 49.98
N ALA A 526 -3.91 74.03 49.63
CA ALA A 526 -3.82 75.43 49.25
C ALA A 526 -3.00 76.17 50.32
N LYS A 527 -1.82 76.69 49.94
CA LYS A 527 -1.09 77.66 50.76
C LYS A 527 -1.93 78.94 50.81
N ALA A 528 -2.68 79.09 51.89
CA ALA A 528 -3.17 80.38 52.34
C ALA A 528 -2.01 81.13 53.02
N SER A 529 -1.46 82.12 52.32
CA SER A 529 -0.98 83.43 52.82
C SER A 529 -0.15 84.11 51.74
#